data_AF-A0AAI8TSB6-F1
#
_entry.id   AF-A0AAI8TSB6-F1
#
_cell.length_a   1.000
_cell.length_b   1.000
_cell.length_c   1.000
_cell.angle_alpha   90.00
_cell.angle_beta   90.00
_cell.angle_gamma   90.00
#
_symmetry.space_group_name_H-M   'P 1'
#
loop_
_entity.id
_entity.type
_entity.pdbx_description
1 polymer ?
#
loop_
_entity_poly.entity_id
_entity_poly.type
_entity_poly.pdbx_seq_one_letter_code
_entity_poly.pdbx_strand_id
1 'polypeptide(L)'
;MAFAALSVTGCGAGEDMMAPLAMSTSQINDTDAQSGELSDYPDQPVITEQQRGYLDALKAAGVTPSSDLHALSIGSYVCQARAARQNDQAVWDFVLPLVRSDVRAAHSSEDIPLTGEVNEVTSDYIRIATERLC
;
A
#
# COMPACT_ATOMS: atom_id res chain seq x y z
N MET A 1 -27.05 6.22 35.06
CA MET A 1 -27.87 7.43 35.14
C MET A 1 -26.96 8.65 35.08
N ALA A 2 -26.81 9.25 33.90
CA ALA A 2 -26.57 10.69 33.62
C ALA A 2 -25.99 10.81 32.20
N PHE A 3 -26.82 11.36 31.31
CA PHE A 3 -26.49 11.70 29.91
C PHE A 3 -25.77 13.04 29.85
N ALA A 4 -24.85 13.20 28.91
CA ALA A 4 -24.47 14.52 28.39
C ALA A 4 -24.35 14.43 26.87
N ALA A 5 -25.42 14.84 26.19
CA ALA A 5 -25.43 15.12 24.76
C ALA A 5 -24.96 16.57 24.55
N LEU A 6 -23.97 16.76 23.69
CA LEU A 6 -23.57 18.06 23.18
C LEU A 6 -23.72 18.03 21.66
N SER A 7 -24.87 18.50 21.19
CA SER A 7 -25.14 18.83 19.79
C SER A 7 -24.56 20.21 19.51
N VAL A 8 -23.54 20.27 18.64
CA VAL A 8 -23.10 21.52 18.02
C VAL A 8 -23.74 21.65 16.64
N THR A 9 -24.48 22.73 16.53
CA THR A 9 -25.24 23.26 15.41
C THR A 9 -24.35 23.58 14.21
N GLY A 10 -24.90 23.35 13.02
CA GLY A 10 -24.28 23.71 11.75
C GLY A 10 -24.19 25.21 11.48
N CYS A 11 -23.23 25.56 10.64
CA CYS A 11 -23.02 26.83 9.95
C CYS A 11 -22.33 26.41 8.65
N GLY A 12 -22.69 26.79 7.42
CA GLY A 12 -23.58 27.77 6.84
C GLY A 12 -23.16 27.77 5.36
N ALA A 13 -24.11 27.74 4.43
CA ALA A 13 -23.81 27.72 3.00
C ALA A 13 -23.17 29.06 2.57
N GLY A 14 -21.97 28.98 1.98
CA GLY A 14 -21.35 30.04 1.22
C GLY A 14 -21.13 29.54 -0.20
N GLU A 15 -22.03 29.93 -1.10
CA GLU A 15 -21.87 29.85 -2.54
C GLU A 15 -20.70 30.74 -2.98
N ASP A 16 -19.62 30.11 -3.44
CA ASP A 16 -18.64 30.75 -4.32
C ASP A 16 -18.29 29.74 -5.42
N MET A 17 -19.22 29.55 -6.36
CA MET A 17 -18.90 28.96 -7.65
C MET A 17 -18.10 30.01 -8.44
N MET A 18 -16.78 30.02 -8.25
CA MET A 18 -15.89 30.70 -9.17
C MET A 18 -16.06 30.06 -10.55
N ALA A 19 -16.49 30.89 -11.50
CA ALA A 19 -16.58 30.54 -12.91
C ALA A 19 -15.26 29.90 -13.38
N PRO A 20 -15.29 28.85 -14.21
CA PRO A 20 -14.08 28.39 -14.87
C PRO A 20 -13.59 29.52 -15.77
N LEU A 21 -12.54 30.22 -15.32
CA LEU A 21 -11.69 30.97 -16.23
C LEU A 21 -11.18 29.94 -17.24
N ALA A 22 -11.67 30.06 -18.47
CA ALA A 22 -11.12 29.39 -19.63
C ALA A 22 -9.61 29.61 -19.60
N MET A 23 -8.86 28.54 -19.30
CA MET A 23 -7.41 28.58 -19.41
C MET A 23 -7.09 28.84 -20.87
N SER A 24 -6.59 30.05 -21.11
CA SER A 24 -5.97 30.45 -22.35
C SER A 24 -4.94 29.38 -22.71
N THR A 25 -5.15 28.70 -23.83
CA THR A 25 -4.16 27.84 -24.43
C THR A 25 -2.99 28.73 -24.83
N SER A 26 -2.01 28.85 -23.95
CA SER A 26 -0.67 29.28 -24.32
C SER A 26 -0.12 28.23 -25.28
N GLN A 27 -0.36 28.44 -26.58
CA GLN A 27 0.44 27.88 -27.65
C GLN A 27 1.86 28.43 -27.46
N ILE A 28 2.66 27.68 -26.72
CA ILE A 28 4.12 27.74 -26.83
C ILE A 28 4.46 26.98 -28.10
N ASN A 29 4.46 27.74 -29.20
CA ASN A 29 5.02 27.33 -30.47
C ASN A 29 6.52 27.62 -30.41
N ASP A 30 7.25 26.86 -29.58
CA ASP A 30 8.70 26.90 -29.54
C ASP A 30 9.24 25.51 -29.84
N THR A 31 9.96 25.49 -30.95
CA THR A 31 10.54 24.33 -31.61
C THR A 31 11.77 23.89 -30.82
N ASP A 32 11.58 22.99 -29.87
CA ASP A 32 12.60 22.03 -29.44
C ASP A 32 11.87 20.88 -28.75
N ALA A 33 11.33 19.98 -29.57
CA ALA A 33 11.07 18.63 -29.13
C ALA A 33 12.43 17.99 -28.82
N GLN A 34 12.94 18.23 -27.61
CA GLN A 34 13.75 17.21 -26.96
C GLN A 34 12.82 16.01 -26.82
N SER A 35 12.88 15.15 -27.84
CA SER A 35 12.72 13.72 -27.68
C SER A 35 13.65 13.33 -26.52
N GLY A 36 13.15 13.49 -25.30
CA GLY A 36 13.66 12.76 -24.17
C GLY A 36 13.52 11.32 -24.59
N GLU A 37 14.65 10.71 -24.93
CA GLU A 37 14.81 9.28 -25.04
C GLU A 37 13.97 8.71 -23.90
N LEU A 38 12.85 8.09 -24.25
CA LEU A 38 12.13 7.22 -23.33
C LEU A 38 13.15 6.12 -23.09
N SER A 39 14.01 6.33 -22.09
CA SER A 39 14.87 5.30 -21.57
C SER A 39 13.97 4.10 -21.43
N ASP A 40 14.37 3.01 -22.07
CA ASP A 40 13.77 1.69 -22.01
C ASP A 40 13.78 1.26 -20.54
N TYR A 41 12.87 1.83 -19.76
CA TYR A 41 12.63 1.43 -18.39
C TYR A 41 11.99 0.06 -18.52
N PRO A 42 12.58 -0.98 -17.93
CA PRO A 42 11.95 -2.28 -17.97
C PRO A 42 10.54 -2.13 -17.40
N ASP A 43 9.55 -2.53 -18.19
CA ASP A 43 8.12 -2.49 -17.86
C ASP A 43 7.81 -3.31 -16.57
N GLN A 44 8.81 -4.06 -16.09
CA GLN A 44 8.78 -4.82 -14.86
C GLN A 44 9.99 -4.47 -13.98
N PRO A 45 9.76 -4.23 -12.67
CA PRO A 45 10.86 -3.99 -11.75
C PRO A 45 11.79 -5.22 -11.71
N VAL A 46 13.09 -4.98 -11.86
CA VAL A 46 14.09 -6.04 -11.72
C VAL A 46 14.15 -6.46 -10.25
N ILE A 47 13.69 -7.68 -9.97
CA ILE A 47 13.69 -8.27 -8.63
C ILE A 47 15.12 -8.70 -8.24
N THR A 48 15.66 -8.11 -7.17
CA THR A 48 16.99 -8.44 -6.64
C THR A 48 17.03 -9.84 -6.01
N GLU A 49 18.23 -10.39 -5.78
CA GLU A 49 18.37 -11.68 -5.10
C GLU A 49 17.78 -11.66 -3.68
N GLN A 50 17.94 -10.55 -2.95
CA GLN A 50 17.37 -10.39 -1.61
C GLN A 50 15.85 -10.37 -1.65
N GLN A 51 15.26 -9.63 -2.59
CA GLN A 51 13.81 -9.57 -2.79
C GLN A 51 13.25 -10.94 -3.17
N ARG A 52 13.94 -11.70 -4.03
CA ARG A 52 13.57 -13.07 -4.37
C ARG A 52 13.62 -14.01 -3.18
N GLY A 53 14.68 -13.92 -2.36
CA GLY A 53 14.80 -14.72 -1.14
C GLY A 53 13.70 -14.42 -0.11
N TYR A 54 13.21 -13.18 -0.05
CA TYR A 54 12.05 -12.81 0.74
C TYR A 54 10.75 -13.48 0.22
N LEU A 55 10.50 -13.41 -1.09
CA LEU A 55 9.34 -14.04 -1.72
C LEU A 55 9.35 -15.57 -1.55
N ASP A 56 10.51 -16.20 -1.70
CA ASP A 56 10.68 -17.64 -1.48
C ASP A 56 10.40 -18.03 -0.03
N ALA A 57 10.82 -17.21 0.94
CA ALA A 57 10.57 -17.45 2.35
C ALA A 57 9.08 -17.30 2.71
N LEU A 58 8.36 -16.34 2.11
CA LEU A 58 6.90 -16.24 2.25
C LEU A 58 6.21 -17.50 1.73
N LYS A 59 6.58 -17.95 0.54
CA LYS A 59 6.04 -19.17 -0.06
C LYS A 59 6.33 -20.41 0.79
N ALA A 60 7.53 -20.52 1.36
CA ALA A 60 7.90 -21.61 2.25
C ALA A 60 7.10 -21.61 3.57
N ALA A 61 6.62 -20.44 4.01
CA ALA A 61 5.73 -20.29 5.15
C ALA A 61 4.24 -20.50 4.79
N GLY A 62 3.92 -20.84 3.54
CA GLY A 62 2.54 -21.03 3.09
C GLY A 62 1.78 -19.74 2.78
N VAL A 63 2.45 -18.58 2.83
CA VAL A 63 1.85 -17.30 2.44
C VAL A 63 1.69 -17.26 0.92
N THR A 64 0.48 -16.92 0.48
CA THR A 64 0.16 -16.74 -0.95
C THR A 64 -0.16 -15.27 -1.22
N PRO A 65 0.81 -14.47 -1.71
CA PRO A 65 0.56 -13.08 -2.09
C PRO A 65 -0.37 -12.98 -3.30
N SER A 66 -1.12 -11.89 -3.40
CA SER A 66 -1.89 -11.56 -4.61
C SER A 66 -0.98 -11.27 -5.82
N SER A 67 0.22 -10.75 -5.57
CA SER A 67 1.31 -10.60 -6.54
C SER A 67 2.65 -10.41 -5.82
N ASP A 68 3.76 -10.71 -6.52
CA ASP A 68 5.11 -10.46 -6.00
C ASP A 68 5.32 -8.98 -5.66
N LEU A 69 4.81 -8.07 -6.49
CA LEU A 69 4.95 -6.62 -6.28
C LEU A 69 4.19 -6.17 -5.02
N HIS A 70 3.00 -6.72 -4.77
CA HIS A 70 2.24 -6.43 -3.56
C HIS A 70 2.99 -6.92 -2.31
N ALA A 71 3.51 -8.16 -2.33
CA ALA A 71 4.35 -8.67 -1.25
C ALA A 71 5.59 -7.79 -0.99
N LEU A 72 6.28 -7.39 -2.05
CA LEU A 72 7.45 -6.50 -1.95
C LEU A 72 7.10 -5.12 -1.39
N SER A 73 5.91 -4.60 -1.70
CA SER A 73 5.43 -3.34 -1.11
C SER A 73 5.14 -3.48 0.39
N ILE A 74 4.55 -4.59 0.83
CA ILE A 74 4.33 -4.90 2.25
C ILE A 74 5.67 -5.00 2.97
N GLY A 75 6.61 -5.79 2.42
CA GLY A 75 7.95 -5.94 2.98
C GLY A 75 8.70 -4.60 3.08
N SER A 76 8.61 -3.77 2.05
CA SER A 76 9.21 -2.43 2.04
C SER A 76 8.65 -1.54 3.16
N TYR A 77 7.34 -1.58 3.39
CA TYR A 77 6.73 -0.86 4.52
C TYR A 77 7.26 -1.34 5.87
N VAL A 78 7.34 -2.66 6.08
CA VAL A 78 7.89 -3.23 7.32
C VAL A 78 9.31 -2.69 7.55
N CYS A 79 10.17 -2.72 6.54
CA CYS A 79 11.54 -2.22 6.68
C CYS A 79 11.62 -0.72 6.99
N GLN A 80 10.79 0.09 6.34
CA GLN A 80 10.70 1.52 6.64
C GLN A 80 10.24 1.77 8.09
N ALA A 81 9.21 1.05 8.55
CA ALA A 81 8.69 1.20 9.91
C ALA A 81 9.72 0.76 10.96
N ARG A 82 10.47 -0.32 10.69
CA ARG A 82 11.58 -0.79 11.53
C ARG A 82 12.72 0.24 11.59
N ALA A 83 13.13 0.77 10.44
CA ALA A 83 14.15 1.84 10.37
C ALA A 83 13.71 3.11 11.12
N ALA A 84 12.42 3.43 11.08
CA ALA A 84 11.81 4.54 11.83
C ALA A 84 11.57 4.24 13.32
N ARG A 85 11.93 3.05 13.81
CA ARG A 85 11.70 2.58 15.19
C ARG A 85 10.25 2.70 15.63
N GLN A 86 9.31 2.47 14.73
CA GLN A 86 7.91 2.32 15.10
C GLN A 86 7.74 1.08 15.99
N ASN A 87 6.78 1.14 16.91
CA ASN A 87 6.45 0.00 17.77
C ASN A 87 5.73 -1.11 16.97
N ASP A 88 5.69 -2.32 17.51
CA ASP A 88 5.11 -3.48 16.83
C ASP A 88 3.64 -3.31 16.47
N GLN A 89 2.86 -2.63 17.32
CA GLN A 89 1.44 -2.39 17.06
C GLN A 89 1.24 -1.47 15.85
N ALA A 90 2.06 -0.44 15.70
CA ALA A 90 1.98 0.47 14.55
C ALA A 90 2.32 -0.24 13.24
N VAL A 91 3.32 -1.12 13.24
CA VAL A 91 3.64 -1.96 12.07
C VAL A 91 2.46 -2.88 11.75
N TRP A 92 1.90 -3.53 12.77
CA TRP A 92 0.78 -4.44 12.64
C TRP A 92 -0.46 -3.76 12.04
N ASP A 93 -0.86 -2.61 12.59
CA ASP A 93 -2.06 -1.89 12.19
C ASP A 93 -2.05 -1.48 10.71
N PHE A 94 -0.87 -1.26 10.13
CA PHE A 94 -0.73 -0.95 8.71
C PHE A 94 -0.61 -2.19 7.83
N VAL A 95 0.11 -3.23 8.27
CA VAL A 95 0.30 -4.45 7.45
C VAL A 95 -0.99 -5.26 7.38
N LEU A 96 -1.74 -5.36 8.49
CA LEU A 96 -2.97 -6.15 8.60
C LEU A 96 -3.99 -5.87 7.46
N PRO A 97 -4.36 -4.62 7.13
CA PRO A 97 -5.29 -4.36 6.03
C PRO A 97 -4.73 -4.74 4.65
N LEU A 98 -3.42 -4.68 4.42
CA LEU A 98 -2.80 -5.09 3.15
C LEU A 98 -2.84 -6.61 2.99
N VAL A 99 -2.55 -7.33 4.08
CA VAL A 99 -2.57 -8.80 4.11
C VAL A 99 -3.98 -9.36 3.95
N ARG A 100 -5.01 -8.66 4.46
CA ARG A 100 -6.42 -9.04 4.19
C ARG A 100 -6.74 -9.11 2.70
N SER A 101 -6.08 -8.30 1.87
CA SER A 101 -6.25 -8.36 0.41
C SER A 101 -5.65 -9.64 -0.17
N ASP A 102 -4.44 -10.02 0.28
CA ASP A 102 -3.77 -11.25 -0.16
C ASP A 102 -4.54 -12.50 0.26
N VAL A 103 -4.93 -12.58 1.52
CA VAL A 103 -5.71 -13.70 2.03
C VAL A 103 -7.03 -13.83 1.26
N ARG A 104 -7.75 -12.73 1.03
CA ARG A 104 -8.98 -12.75 0.21
C ARG A 104 -8.72 -13.20 -1.23
N ALA A 105 -7.59 -12.85 -1.83
CA ALA A 105 -7.23 -13.27 -3.17
C ALA A 105 -6.87 -14.77 -3.25
N ALA A 106 -6.38 -15.35 -2.16
CA ALA A 106 -6.09 -16.78 -2.05
C ALA A 106 -7.36 -17.63 -1.86
N HIS A 107 -8.41 -17.06 -1.25
CA HIS A 107 -9.71 -17.72 -1.09
C HIS A 107 -10.58 -17.60 -2.35
N SER A 108 -11.36 -18.65 -2.62
CA SER A 108 -12.43 -18.55 -3.63
C SER A 108 -13.50 -17.58 -3.15
N SER A 109 -14.23 -16.94 -4.05
CA SER A 109 -15.18 -15.85 -3.72
C SER A 109 -16.30 -16.24 -2.73
N GLU A 110 -16.49 -17.52 -2.45
CA GLU A 110 -17.49 -18.07 -1.54
C GLU A 110 -16.95 -18.33 -0.11
N ASP A 111 -15.62 -18.34 0.09
CA ASP A 111 -14.99 -18.56 1.39
C ASP A 111 -14.60 -17.23 2.05
N ILE A 112 -15.13 -17.00 3.26
CA ILE A 112 -14.74 -15.86 4.09
C ILE A 112 -13.51 -16.27 4.90
N PRO A 113 -12.36 -15.57 4.74
CA PRO A 113 -11.18 -15.90 5.52
C PRO A 113 -11.40 -15.70 7.01
N LEU A 114 -10.85 -16.63 7.79
CA LEU A 114 -10.90 -16.59 9.25
C LEU A 114 -10.00 -15.47 9.76
N THR A 115 -10.44 -14.71 10.76
CA THR A 115 -9.61 -13.66 11.40
C THR A 115 -8.27 -14.22 11.91
N GLY A 116 -8.26 -15.47 12.38
CA GLY A 116 -7.04 -16.15 12.84
C GLY A 116 -6.00 -16.32 11.72
N GLU A 117 -6.43 -16.72 10.53
CA GLU A 117 -5.57 -16.89 9.36
C GLU A 117 -4.95 -15.56 8.92
N VAL A 118 -5.77 -14.50 8.86
CA VAL A 118 -5.27 -13.16 8.50
C VAL A 118 -4.19 -12.69 9.48
N ASN A 119 -4.38 -12.94 10.79
CA ASN A 119 -3.40 -12.57 11.80
C ASN A 119 -2.11 -13.40 11.68
N GLU A 120 -2.22 -14.70 11.42
CA GLU A 120 -1.06 -15.58 11.22
C GLU A 120 -0.24 -15.13 10.01
N VAL A 121 -0.89 -14.92 8.86
CA VAL A 121 -0.23 -14.43 7.65
C VAL A 121 0.38 -13.04 7.86
N THR A 122 -0.28 -12.16 8.63
CA THR A 122 0.25 -10.83 9.01
C THR A 122 1.54 -10.97 9.82
N SER A 123 1.55 -11.87 10.80
CA SER A 123 2.73 -12.17 11.61
C SER A 123 3.88 -12.68 10.75
N ASP A 124 3.61 -13.58 9.80
CA ASP A 124 4.62 -14.11 8.90
C ASP A 124 5.20 -13.05 7.95
N TYR A 125 4.36 -12.20 7.38
CA TYR A 125 4.82 -11.06 6.57
C TYR A 125 5.80 -10.17 7.35
N ILE A 126 5.45 -9.79 8.59
CA ILE A 126 6.28 -8.91 9.42
C ILE A 126 7.59 -9.61 9.80
N ARG A 127 7.52 -10.87 10.26
CA ARG A 127 8.68 -11.66 10.68
C ARG A 127 9.66 -11.86 9.52
N ILE A 128 9.18 -12.39 8.39
CA ILE A 128 10.01 -12.75 7.25
C ILE A 128 10.63 -11.51 6.59
N ALA A 129 9.88 -10.40 6.48
CA ALA A 129 10.44 -9.15 5.99
C ALA A 129 11.57 -8.65 6.90
N THR A 130 11.35 -8.65 8.22
CA THR A 130 12.37 -8.23 9.19
C THR A 130 13.63 -9.10 9.11
N GLU A 131 13.49 -10.42 8.93
CA GLU A 131 14.63 -11.35 8.90
C GLU A 131 15.41 -11.35 7.58
N ARG A 132 14.73 -11.11 6.44
CA ARG A 132 15.28 -11.36 5.11
C ARG A 132 15.47 -10.11 4.26
N LEU A 133 14.73 -9.03 4.54
CA LEU A 133 14.63 -7.87 3.66
C LEU A 133 15.21 -6.56 4.21
N CYS A 134 15.23 -6.35 5.54
CA CYS A 134 15.39 -5.00 6.13
C CYS A 134 16.82 -4.50 6.45
#